data_AF-B9MNH5-F1
#
_entry.id   AF-B9MNH5-F1
#
_cell.length_a   1.000
_cell.length_b   1.000
_cell.length_c   1.000
_cell.angle_alpha   90.00
_cell.angle_beta   90.00
_cell.angle_gamma   90.00
#
_symmetry.space_group_name_H-M   'P 1'
#
loop_
_entity.id
_entity.type
_entity.pdbx_description
1 polymer ?
#
loop_
_entity_poly.entity_id
_entity_poly.type
_entity_poly.pdbx_seq_one_letter_code
_entity_poly.pdbx_strand_id
1 'polypeptide(L)'
;MDQTAKGKAFEYACIIEFENYLKNEIQQKVVIQETRALKTAERLFLKQSDEEQKNMLKAANAAAKIISKCEPHLVCKNHTNEIILRLQEDAAGQRGDVRDMLAIRILEPATKWEIGISCKHNHLAVKHPRLSPKLDFGKRWLGIPCSQNYFDEIKKVFSEIEIQMREKKCWNEIEEKEEMVYVPLLNAFVKELIRIEKENKGLEETIPSKLLKYLLGKNDFYKVISLENTKSTMVQAFNLNGLLNQPCCDRKPEFKIGPKLKLPTKFQNIYFKEDSKNTVHVVCDNGWTISFRLHNASSKLELSLKFDIQLVGHPQKLFSHIESWE
;
A
#
# COMPACT_ATOMS: atom_id res chain seq x y z
N MET A 1 21.62 3.52 4.21
CA MET A 1 20.68 2.64 4.94
C MET A 1 19.64 2.09 3.97
N ASP A 2 19.13 0.88 4.20
CA ASP A 2 18.12 0.25 3.34
C ASP A 2 16.79 1.02 3.36
N GLN A 3 16.04 0.99 2.25
CA GLN A 3 14.73 1.65 2.09
C GLN A 3 13.72 1.18 3.15
N THR A 4 13.80 -0.10 3.54
CA THR A 4 12.98 -0.66 4.62
C THR A 4 13.24 0.04 5.95
N ALA A 5 14.52 0.32 6.26
CA ALA A 5 14.90 0.99 7.50
C ALA A 5 14.38 2.44 7.53
N LYS A 6 14.49 3.16 6.40
CA LYS A 6 13.94 4.52 6.27
C LYS A 6 12.42 4.54 6.39
N GLY A 7 11.74 3.56 5.80
CA GLY A 7 10.29 3.40 5.96
C GLY A 7 9.87 3.26 7.42
N LYS A 8 10.51 2.36 8.16
CA LYS A 8 10.24 2.15 9.60
C LYS A 8 10.62 3.36 10.46
N ALA A 9 11.72 4.04 10.15
CA ALA A 9 12.08 5.29 10.82
C ALA A 9 11.00 6.36 10.61
N PHE A 10 10.43 6.46 9.41
CA PHE A 10 9.36 7.41 9.13
C PHE A 10 8.02 7.02 9.81
N GLU A 11 7.72 5.74 9.98
CA GLU A 11 6.58 5.29 10.82
C GLU A 11 6.70 5.83 12.26
N TYR A 12 7.92 5.77 12.84
CA TYR A 12 8.17 6.34 14.17
C TYR A 12 7.96 7.86 14.21
N ALA A 13 8.52 8.58 13.24
CA ALA A 13 8.33 10.03 13.15
C ALA A 13 6.82 10.39 13.06
N CYS A 14 6.04 9.62 12.29
CA CYS A 14 4.59 9.80 12.19
C CYS A 14 3.89 9.66 13.53
N ILE A 15 4.14 8.58 14.28
CA ILE A 15 3.43 8.37 15.55
C ILE A 15 3.77 9.41 16.61
N ILE A 16 5.03 9.81 16.69
CA ILE A 16 5.49 10.84 17.63
C ILE A 16 4.92 12.21 17.27
N GLU A 17 4.91 12.60 16.00
CA GLU A 17 4.38 13.91 15.62
C GLU A 17 2.86 13.98 15.67
N PHE A 18 2.16 12.87 15.42
CA PHE A 18 0.73 12.80 15.72
C PHE A 18 0.46 12.97 17.21
N GLU A 19 1.23 12.30 18.08
CA GLU A 19 1.12 12.48 19.52
C GLU A 19 1.38 13.94 19.92
N ASN A 20 2.53 14.50 19.50
CA ASN A 20 2.94 15.87 19.81
C ASN A 20 1.88 16.89 19.37
N TYR A 21 1.42 16.79 18.12
CA TYR A 21 0.43 17.70 17.58
C TYR A 21 -0.90 17.59 18.33
N LEU A 22 -1.40 16.36 18.54
CA LEU A 22 -2.69 16.16 19.20
C LEU A 22 -2.65 16.54 20.69
N LYS A 23 -1.55 16.25 21.40
CA LYS A 23 -1.39 16.59 22.82
C LYS A 23 -1.14 18.08 23.03
N ASN A 24 -0.22 18.68 22.29
CA ASN A 24 0.29 20.02 22.62
C ASN A 24 -0.49 21.12 21.90
N GLU A 25 -0.80 20.94 20.62
CA GLU A 25 -1.50 21.94 19.81
C GLU A 25 -3.01 21.79 19.94
N ILE A 26 -3.51 20.57 19.86
CA ILE A 26 -4.95 20.29 19.93
C ILE A 26 -5.41 20.04 21.36
N GLN A 27 -4.51 19.79 22.34
CA GLN A 27 -4.85 19.52 23.74
C GLN A 27 -5.78 18.31 23.95
N GLN A 28 -5.52 17.21 23.24
CA GLN A 28 -6.21 15.93 23.41
C GLN A 28 -5.48 15.03 24.40
N LYS A 29 -6.22 14.14 25.05
CA LYS A 29 -5.63 13.00 25.76
C LYS A 29 -5.22 11.96 24.73
N VAL A 30 -3.93 11.65 24.66
CA VAL A 30 -3.38 10.70 23.70
C VAL A 30 -2.46 9.73 24.43
N VAL A 31 -2.52 8.46 24.06
CA VAL A 31 -1.58 7.43 24.52
C VAL A 31 -1.01 6.69 23.33
N ILE A 32 0.29 6.44 23.36
CA ILE A 32 0.93 5.54 22.41
C ILE A 32 0.91 4.13 23.01
N GLN A 33 0.39 3.17 22.25
CA GLN A 33 0.47 1.77 22.64
C GLN A 33 1.88 1.22 22.41
N GLU A 34 2.49 0.73 23.48
CA GLU A 34 3.79 0.05 23.45
C GLU A 34 3.71 -1.28 22.67
N THR A 35 4.38 -1.35 21.52
CA THR A 35 4.44 -2.54 20.66
C THR A 35 5.87 -2.88 20.27
N ARG A 36 6.12 -4.08 19.72
CA ARG A 36 7.45 -4.45 19.20
C ARG A 36 7.77 -3.63 17.94
N ALA A 37 6.75 -3.36 17.13
CA ALA A 37 6.84 -2.48 15.98
C ALA A 37 7.34 -1.08 16.39
N LEU A 38 6.76 -0.48 17.46
CA LEU A 38 7.18 0.83 17.97
C LEU A 38 8.67 0.86 18.34
N LYS A 39 9.13 -0.07 19.17
CA LYS A 39 10.54 -0.16 19.61
C LYS A 39 11.50 -0.36 18.44
N THR A 40 11.08 -1.12 17.44
CA THR A 40 11.87 -1.37 16.23
C THR A 40 11.98 -0.10 15.39
N ALA A 41 10.86 0.60 15.19
CA ALA A 41 10.77 1.84 14.44
C ALA A 41 11.60 2.96 15.10
N GLU A 42 11.50 3.11 16.42
CA GLU A 42 12.31 4.04 17.23
C GLU A 42 13.80 3.80 17.04
N ARG A 43 14.26 2.57 17.24
CA ARG A 43 15.68 2.21 17.08
C ARG A 43 16.19 2.49 15.67
N LEU A 44 15.34 2.32 14.65
CA LEU A 44 15.71 2.61 13.26
C LEU A 44 15.72 4.12 12.98
N PHE A 45 14.82 4.87 13.61
CA PHE A 45 14.80 6.33 13.56
C PHE A 45 16.06 6.94 14.19
N LEU A 46 16.43 6.50 15.40
CA LEU A 46 17.63 6.98 16.11
C LEU A 46 18.95 6.64 15.40
N LYS A 47 18.92 5.73 14.43
CA LYS A 47 20.08 5.41 13.58
C LYS A 47 20.22 6.33 12.37
N GLN A 48 19.17 7.06 11.99
CA GLN A 48 19.24 8.03 10.90
C GLN A 48 20.11 9.21 11.31
N SER A 49 20.64 9.93 10.33
CA SER A 49 21.35 11.19 10.60
C SER A 49 20.41 12.23 11.20
N ASP A 50 20.94 13.20 11.95
CA ASP A 50 20.13 14.27 12.58
C ASP A 50 19.27 15.03 11.56
N GLU A 51 19.82 15.27 10.37
CA GLU A 51 19.10 15.94 9.28
C GLU A 51 17.97 15.06 8.72
N GLU A 52 18.18 13.75 8.56
CA GLU A 52 17.12 12.81 8.16
C GLU A 52 16.03 12.73 9.23
N GLN A 53 16.39 12.64 10.52
CA GLN A 53 15.44 12.63 11.63
C GLN A 53 14.58 13.90 11.63
N LYS A 54 15.21 15.06 11.48
CA LYS A 54 14.54 16.37 11.40
C LYS A 54 13.57 16.44 10.23
N ASN A 55 13.98 16.01 9.04
CA ASN A 55 13.13 16.02 7.85
C ASN A 55 11.96 15.03 7.98
N MET A 56 12.18 13.85 8.56
CA MET A 56 11.11 12.89 8.85
C MET A 56 10.08 13.47 9.83
N LEU A 57 10.53 14.16 10.90
CA LEU A 57 9.62 14.81 11.87
C LEU A 57 8.84 15.95 11.23
N LYS A 58 9.49 16.82 10.45
CA LYS A 58 8.80 17.89 9.70
C LYS A 58 7.71 17.35 8.78
N ALA A 59 8.03 16.30 8.01
CA ALA A 59 7.08 15.65 7.13
C ALA A 59 5.90 15.02 7.90
N ALA A 60 6.20 14.33 8.99
CA ALA A 60 5.20 13.72 9.86
C ALA A 60 4.27 14.76 10.51
N ASN A 61 4.81 15.90 10.95
CA ASN A 61 4.03 17.01 11.50
C ASN A 61 3.05 17.60 10.47
N ALA A 62 3.51 17.79 9.23
CA ALA A 62 2.64 18.23 8.14
C ALA A 62 1.49 17.25 7.91
N ALA A 63 1.76 15.94 7.93
CA ALA A 63 0.73 14.92 7.83
C ALA A 63 -0.29 14.99 8.98
N ALA A 64 0.18 15.14 10.23
CA ALA A 64 -0.68 15.24 11.42
C ALA A 64 -1.66 16.42 11.32
N LYS A 65 -1.17 17.58 10.85
CA LYS A 65 -1.98 18.78 10.59
C LYS A 65 -3.05 18.54 9.54
N ILE A 66 -2.68 18.01 8.37
CA ILE A 66 -3.63 17.75 7.28
C ILE A 66 -4.70 16.75 7.72
N ILE A 67 -4.30 15.63 8.32
CA ILE A 67 -5.23 14.57 8.71
C ILE A 67 -6.17 15.05 9.84
N SER A 68 -5.69 15.89 10.76
CA SER A 68 -6.54 16.48 11.80
C SER A 68 -7.61 17.44 11.23
N LYS A 69 -7.32 18.13 10.11
CA LYS A 69 -8.33 18.91 9.37
C LYS A 69 -9.34 18.03 8.64
N CYS A 70 -8.93 16.81 8.26
CA CYS A 70 -9.81 15.81 7.66
C CYS A 70 -10.67 15.05 8.69
N GLU A 71 -10.20 14.88 9.93
CA GLU A 71 -10.81 13.93 10.87
C GLU A 71 -11.28 14.60 12.18
N PRO A 72 -12.54 15.05 12.23
CA PRO A 72 -13.14 15.68 13.41
C PRO A 72 -12.98 14.91 14.73
N HIS A 73 -13.00 13.58 14.70
CA HIS A 73 -12.81 12.76 15.91
C HIS A 73 -11.41 12.88 16.53
N LEU A 74 -10.39 13.30 15.77
CA LEU A 74 -9.06 13.58 16.33
C LEU A 74 -9.06 14.87 17.17
N VAL A 75 -9.90 15.82 16.82
CA VAL A 75 -9.85 17.18 17.37
C VAL A 75 -11.04 17.52 18.28
N CYS A 76 -12.07 16.67 18.29
CA CYS A 76 -13.28 16.88 19.10
C CYS A 76 -12.98 16.82 20.61
N LYS A 77 -13.48 17.82 21.34
CA LYS A 77 -13.29 17.99 22.79
C LYS A 77 -14.38 17.35 23.64
N ASN A 78 -15.49 16.95 23.02
CA ASN A 78 -16.64 16.38 23.71
C ASN A 78 -16.38 14.95 24.18
N HIS A 79 -15.35 14.29 23.65
CA HIS A 79 -14.94 12.98 24.07
C HIS A 79 -13.94 13.05 25.22
N THR A 80 -14.24 12.36 26.31
CA THR A 80 -13.39 12.24 27.50
C THR A 80 -12.34 11.13 27.35
N ASN A 81 -12.63 10.13 26.50
CA ASN A 81 -11.76 9.00 26.22
C ASN A 81 -10.54 9.43 25.40
N GLU A 82 -9.40 8.83 25.72
CA GLU A 82 -8.13 9.05 25.04
C GLU A 82 -8.13 8.55 23.58
N ILE A 83 -7.30 9.20 22.76
CA ILE A 83 -6.92 8.67 21.46
C ILE A 83 -5.76 7.71 21.67
N ILE A 84 -5.91 6.48 21.20
CA ILE A 84 -4.87 5.47 21.22
C ILE A 84 -4.18 5.49 19.86
N LEU A 85 -2.89 5.81 19.85
CA LEU A 85 -2.02 5.69 18.68
C LEU A 85 -1.25 4.38 18.73
N ARG A 86 -1.16 3.67 17.61
CA ARG A 86 -0.50 2.36 17.55
C ARG A 86 0.19 2.12 16.22
N LEU A 87 1.45 1.69 16.26
CA LEU A 87 2.11 1.07 15.12
C LEU A 87 1.71 -0.41 15.00
N GLN A 88 1.32 -0.82 13.80
CA GLN A 88 0.91 -2.18 13.48
C GLN A 88 2.11 -3.11 13.35
N GLU A 89 1.93 -4.34 13.82
CA GLU A 89 2.91 -5.41 13.67
C GLU A 89 2.90 -5.94 12.23
N ASP A 90 4.05 -6.43 11.74
CA ASP A 90 4.21 -6.93 10.35
C ASP A 90 3.21 -8.05 10.00
N ALA A 91 2.76 -8.82 11.00
CA ALA A 91 1.74 -9.86 10.83
C ALA A 91 0.37 -9.31 10.35
N ALA A 92 0.04 -8.06 10.68
CA ALA A 92 -1.16 -7.40 10.13
C ALA A 92 -0.99 -7.11 8.63
N GLY A 93 0.21 -6.67 8.23
CA GLY A 93 0.61 -6.51 6.82
C GLY A 93 0.47 -7.80 6.01
N GLN A 94 0.89 -8.92 6.58
CA GLN A 94 0.75 -10.26 5.97
C GLN A 94 -0.73 -10.67 5.76
N ARG A 95 -1.63 -10.28 6.68
CA ARG A 95 -3.08 -10.48 6.55
C ARG A 95 -3.76 -9.47 5.62
N GLY A 96 -2.98 -8.54 5.10
CA GLY A 96 -3.36 -7.63 4.04
C GLY A 96 -3.86 -6.26 4.50
N ASP A 97 -3.60 -5.89 5.74
CA ASP A 97 -3.78 -4.52 6.24
C ASP A 97 -2.57 -3.67 5.86
N VAL A 98 -2.76 -2.63 5.05
CA VAL A 98 -1.66 -1.76 4.56
C VAL A 98 -1.36 -0.57 5.48
N ARG A 99 -2.10 -0.46 6.58
CA ARG A 99 -1.99 0.61 7.56
C ARG A 99 -0.80 0.31 8.46
N ASP A 100 0.13 1.24 8.54
CA ASP A 100 1.32 1.15 9.37
C ASP A 100 1.03 1.71 10.76
N MET A 101 0.20 2.76 10.84
CA MET A 101 -0.26 3.39 12.08
C MET A 101 -1.80 3.42 12.14
N LEU A 102 -2.34 3.26 13.35
CA LEU A 102 -3.76 3.46 13.64
C LEU A 102 -3.92 4.59 14.67
N ALA A 103 -4.97 5.39 14.50
CA ALA A 103 -5.52 6.22 15.55
C ALA A 103 -6.92 5.71 15.89
N ILE A 104 -7.14 5.41 17.17
CA ILE A 104 -8.35 4.73 17.65
C ILE A 104 -8.95 5.57 18.78
N ARG A 105 -10.28 5.69 18.79
CA ARG A 105 -11.03 6.23 19.93
C ARG A 105 -12.21 5.32 20.24
N ILE A 106 -12.39 4.98 21.51
CA ILE A 106 -13.61 4.31 21.98
C ILE A 106 -14.62 5.40 22.31
N LEU A 107 -15.77 5.38 21.65
CA LEU A 107 -16.86 6.34 21.79
C LEU A 107 -17.97 5.77 22.66
N GLU A 108 -18.81 6.65 23.22
CA GLU A 108 -20.00 6.28 23.96
C GLU A 108 -21.26 6.42 23.10
N PRO A 109 -22.17 5.41 23.05
CA PRO A 109 -22.02 4.06 23.61
C PRO A 109 -20.93 3.26 22.89
N ALA A 110 -20.26 2.34 23.60
CA ALA A 110 -19.00 1.62 23.28
C ALA A 110 -18.78 1.22 21.81
N THR A 111 -18.55 2.21 20.95
CA THR A 111 -18.34 2.07 19.50
C THR A 111 -16.92 2.49 19.19
N LYS A 112 -16.28 1.79 18.28
CA LYS A 112 -14.88 2.05 17.94
C LYS A 112 -14.81 2.93 16.71
N TRP A 113 -14.26 4.12 16.86
CA TRP A 113 -13.78 4.92 15.74
C TRP A 113 -12.29 4.61 15.50
N GLU A 114 -11.91 4.41 14.24
CA GLU A 114 -10.55 4.08 13.85
C GLU A 114 -10.25 4.66 12.47
N ILE A 115 -9.07 5.28 12.34
CA ILE A 115 -8.50 5.62 11.05
C ILE A 115 -7.14 4.96 10.87
N GLY A 116 -6.81 4.69 9.62
CA GLY A 116 -5.54 4.12 9.19
C GLY A 116 -4.61 5.13 8.57
N ILE A 117 -3.31 4.95 8.78
CA ILE A 117 -2.27 5.72 8.11
C ILE A 117 -1.23 4.75 7.56
N SER A 118 -0.94 4.84 6.26
CA SER A 118 0.14 4.12 5.58
C SER A 118 1.28 5.11 5.34
N CYS A 119 2.39 4.93 6.04
CA CYS A 119 3.55 5.81 6.01
C CYS A 119 4.51 5.37 4.90
N LYS A 120 4.89 6.29 4.02
CA LYS A 120 5.78 6.00 2.89
C LYS A 120 6.86 7.07 2.80
N HIS A 121 8.10 6.62 2.75
CA HIS A 121 9.27 7.47 2.54
C HIS A 121 9.65 7.43 1.06
N ASN A 122 9.44 8.52 0.32
CA ASN A 122 9.74 8.66 -1.12
C ASN A 122 9.22 7.53 -2.04
N HIS A 123 8.17 6.79 -1.64
CA HIS A 123 7.77 5.56 -2.34
C HIS A 123 6.25 5.49 -2.60
N LEU A 124 5.88 5.40 -3.88
CA LEU A 124 4.49 5.38 -4.32
C LEU A 124 3.90 3.98 -4.45
N ALA A 125 4.71 2.92 -4.44
CA ALA A 125 4.25 1.59 -4.79
C ALA A 125 3.32 0.97 -3.72
N VAL A 126 2.55 -0.03 -4.15
CA VAL A 126 1.59 -0.78 -3.32
C VAL A 126 2.17 -2.16 -2.97
N LYS A 127 1.36 -3.16 -2.59
CA LYS A 127 1.89 -4.50 -2.30
C LYS A 127 2.67 -5.08 -3.49
N HIS A 128 3.73 -5.82 -3.17
CA HIS A 128 4.66 -6.41 -4.13
C HIS A 128 4.70 -7.95 -4.02
N PRO A 129 3.66 -8.63 -4.50
CA PRO A 129 3.60 -10.08 -4.41
C PRO A 129 4.62 -10.74 -5.34
N ARG A 130 4.88 -12.04 -5.10
CA ARG A 130 5.74 -12.87 -5.93
C ARG A 130 4.92 -13.79 -6.83
N LEU A 131 5.48 -14.09 -8.01
CA LEU A 131 5.05 -15.15 -8.91
C LEU A 131 6.00 -16.33 -8.74
N SER A 132 5.46 -17.54 -8.55
CA SER A 132 6.25 -18.77 -8.57
C SER A 132 5.38 -19.99 -8.86
N PRO A 133 5.97 -21.15 -9.22
CA PRO A 133 5.22 -22.39 -9.43
C PRO A 133 4.44 -22.87 -8.19
N LYS A 134 4.78 -22.38 -7.00
CA LYS A 134 4.16 -22.76 -5.72
C LYS A 134 3.14 -21.74 -5.22
N LEU A 135 3.00 -20.60 -5.92
CA LEU A 135 2.18 -19.47 -5.50
C LEU A 135 0.97 -19.32 -6.42
N ASP A 136 -0.19 -19.74 -5.93
CA ASP A 136 -1.48 -19.52 -6.58
C ASP A 136 -1.96 -18.07 -6.35
N PHE A 137 -1.72 -17.19 -7.33
CA PHE A 137 -2.12 -15.79 -7.22
C PHE A 137 -3.65 -15.64 -7.23
N GLY A 138 -4.36 -16.44 -8.04
CA GLY A 138 -5.81 -16.40 -8.11
C GLY A 138 -6.42 -16.71 -6.75
N LYS A 139 -5.99 -17.79 -6.09
CA LYS A 139 -6.48 -18.17 -4.77
C LYS A 139 -6.14 -17.11 -3.73
N ARG A 140 -4.90 -16.60 -3.72
CA ARG A 140 -4.43 -15.67 -2.68
C ARG A 140 -4.98 -14.26 -2.83
N TRP A 141 -5.09 -13.77 -4.07
CA TRP A 141 -5.45 -12.37 -4.35
C TRP A 141 -6.94 -12.23 -4.61
N LEU A 142 -7.55 -13.21 -5.28
CA LEU A 142 -8.92 -13.15 -5.79
C LEU A 142 -9.85 -14.16 -5.09
N GLY A 143 -9.32 -15.06 -4.27
CA GLY A 143 -10.07 -16.16 -3.66
C GLY A 143 -10.49 -17.25 -4.65
N ILE A 144 -9.96 -17.26 -5.87
CA ILE A 144 -10.35 -18.17 -6.96
C ILE A 144 -9.09 -18.82 -7.52
N PRO A 145 -8.89 -20.14 -7.34
CA PRO A 145 -7.66 -20.81 -7.79
C PRO A 145 -7.34 -20.61 -9.27
N CYS A 146 -6.04 -20.47 -9.57
CA CYS A 146 -5.57 -20.50 -10.94
C CYS A 146 -5.83 -21.87 -11.60
N SER A 147 -6.00 -21.86 -12.93
CA SER A 147 -6.16 -23.07 -13.73
C SER A 147 -4.88 -23.92 -13.76
N GLN A 148 -5.03 -25.22 -14.00
CA GLN A 148 -3.89 -26.11 -14.25
C GLN A 148 -3.08 -25.63 -15.47
N ASN A 149 -3.76 -25.14 -16.51
CA ASN A 149 -3.11 -24.60 -17.69
C ASN A 149 -2.17 -23.42 -17.37
N TYR A 150 -2.57 -22.52 -16.46
CA TYR A 150 -1.68 -21.46 -15.97
C TYR A 150 -0.42 -22.04 -15.30
N PHE A 151 -0.59 -23.02 -14.42
CA PHE A 151 0.55 -23.66 -13.75
C PHE A 151 1.49 -24.37 -14.74
N ASP A 152 0.93 -25.04 -15.74
CA ASP A 152 1.70 -25.73 -16.78
C ASP A 152 2.49 -24.74 -17.65
N GLU A 153 1.90 -23.59 -18.00
CA GLU A 153 2.56 -22.51 -18.73
C GLU A 153 3.74 -21.93 -17.94
N ILE A 154 3.54 -21.52 -16.68
CA ILE A 154 4.63 -20.92 -15.90
C ILE A 154 5.71 -21.94 -15.53
N LYS A 155 5.34 -23.22 -15.33
CA LYS A 155 6.30 -24.28 -14.98
C LYS A 155 7.33 -24.52 -16.08
N LYS A 156 6.96 -24.35 -17.35
CA LYS A 156 7.91 -24.42 -18.47
C LYS A 156 9.00 -23.36 -18.34
N VAL A 157 8.61 -22.12 -18.01
CA VAL A 157 9.55 -21.00 -17.82
C VAL A 157 10.43 -21.23 -16.60
N PHE A 158 9.85 -21.63 -15.47
CA PHE A 158 10.64 -21.86 -14.26
C PHE A 158 11.58 -23.08 -14.37
N SER A 159 11.23 -24.10 -15.17
CA SER A 159 12.14 -25.20 -15.49
C SER A 159 13.40 -24.72 -16.24
N GLU A 160 13.27 -23.71 -17.10
CA GLU A 160 14.42 -23.12 -17.79
C GLU A 160 15.32 -22.36 -16.78
N ILE A 161 14.72 -21.61 -15.86
CA ILE A 161 15.46 -20.96 -14.77
C ILE A 161 16.20 -22.02 -13.92
N GLU A 162 15.60 -23.17 -13.64
CA GLU A 162 16.25 -24.28 -12.94
C GLU A 162 17.45 -24.86 -13.70
N ILE A 163 17.41 -24.89 -15.04
CA ILE A 163 18.56 -25.29 -15.87
C ILE A 163 19.69 -24.27 -15.71
N GLN A 164 19.41 -22.97 -15.91
CA GLN A 164 20.40 -21.90 -15.76
C GLN A 164 21.00 -21.85 -14.33
N MET A 165 20.19 -22.18 -13.30
CA MET A 165 20.65 -22.32 -11.92
C MET A 165 21.66 -23.46 -11.74
N ARG A 166 21.44 -24.61 -12.40
CA ARG A 166 22.38 -25.74 -12.35
C ARG A 166 23.70 -25.43 -13.05
N GLU A 167 23.67 -24.56 -14.05
CA GLU A 167 24.85 -23.99 -14.71
C GLU A 167 25.55 -22.90 -13.88
N LYS A 168 25.06 -22.61 -12.66
CA LYS A 168 25.60 -21.61 -11.72
C LYS A 168 25.60 -20.18 -12.27
N LYS A 169 24.73 -19.89 -13.24
CA LYS A 169 24.56 -18.53 -13.77
C LYS A 169 23.86 -17.62 -12.77
N CYS A 170 24.16 -16.34 -12.86
CA CYS A 170 23.50 -15.23 -12.18
C CYS A 170 22.40 -14.62 -13.07
N TRP A 171 21.51 -13.81 -12.49
CA TRP A 171 20.39 -13.23 -13.23
C TRP A 171 20.80 -12.29 -14.38
N ASN A 172 21.95 -11.64 -14.25
CA ASN A 172 22.52 -10.80 -15.29
C ASN A 172 23.09 -11.60 -16.47
N GLU A 173 23.42 -12.89 -16.28
CA GLU A 173 24.02 -13.78 -17.28
C GLU A 173 22.97 -14.52 -18.13
N ILE A 174 21.68 -14.40 -17.82
CA ILE A 174 20.62 -14.92 -18.68
C ILE A 174 20.47 -13.98 -19.90
N GLU A 175 20.85 -14.50 -21.06
CA GLU A 175 20.60 -13.90 -22.38
C GLU A 175 19.10 -13.92 -22.69
N GLU A 176 18.60 -12.93 -23.44
CA GLU A 176 17.19 -12.86 -23.88
C GLU A 176 16.14 -13.08 -22.75
N LYS A 177 16.48 -12.70 -21.51
CA LYS A 177 15.61 -12.90 -20.33
C LYS A 177 14.24 -12.25 -20.46
N GLU A 178 14.12 -11.22 -21.30
CA GLU A 178 12.83 -10.58 -21.53
C GLU A 178 11.89 -11.54 -22.28
N GLU A 179 12.37 -12.13 -23.36
CA GLU A 179 11.66 -13.06 -24.23
C GLU A 179 11.50 -14.44 -23.59
N MET A 180 12.53 -14.92 -22.88
CA MET A 180 12.53 -16.23 -22.27
C MET A 180 11.75 -16.29 -20.96
N VAL A 181 11.74 -15.19 -20.19
CA VAL A 181 11.19 -15.20 -18.83
C VAL A 181 10.07 -14.20 -18.64
N TYR A 182 10.30 -12.91 -18.86
CA TYR A 182 9.32 -11.89 -18.48
C TYR A 182 8.06 -11.94 -19.34
N VAL A 183 8.20 -11.95 -20.67
CA VAL A 183 7.07 -11.95 -21.61
C VAL A 183 6.19 -13.19 -21.43
N PRO A 184 6.72 -14.43 -21.40
CA PRO A 184 5.89 -15.62 -21.22
C PRO A 184 5.16 -15.65 -19.87
N LEU A 185 5.82 -15.25 -18.77
CA LEU A 185 5.19 -15.21 -17.45
C LEU A 185 4.10 -14.15 -17.36
N LEU A 186 4.33 -12.96 -17.93
CA LEU A 186 3.34 -11.90 -17.98
C LEU A 186 2.15 -12.29 -18.87
N ASN A 187 2.39 -12.92 -20.01
CA ASN A 187 1.33 -13.45 -20.87
C ASN A 187 0.47 -14.50 -20.13
N ALA A 188 1.10 -15.46 -19.46
CA ALA A 188 0.40 -16.47 -18.66
C ALA A 188 -0.44 -15.82 -17.53
N PHE A 189 0.15 -14.85 -16.82
CA PHE A 189 -0.54 -14.09 -15.78
C PHE A 189 -1.76 -13.32 -16.33
N VAL A 190 -1.59 -12.58 -17.42
CA VAL A 190 -2.66 -11.77 -18.04
C VAL A 190 -3.78 -12.66 -18.57
N LYS A 191 -3.43 -13.74 -19.29
CA LYS A 191 -4.38 -14.72 -19.79
C LYS A 191 -5.21 -15.34 -18.67
N GLU A 192 -4.55 -15.71 -17.57
CA GLU A 192 -5.22 -16.30 -16.42
C GLU A 192 -6.12 -15.29 -15.69
N LEU A 193 -5.67 -14.04 -15.54
CA LEU A 193 -6.48 -12.97 -14.93
C LEU A 193 -7.76 -12.70 -15.73
N ILE A 194 -7.67 -12.65 -17.06
CA ILE A 194 -8.82 -12.50 -17.97
C ILE A 194 -9.75 -13.72 -17.88
N ARG A 195 -9.20 -14.94 -17.83
CA ARG A 195 -9.98 -16.16 -17.67
C ARG A 195 -10.80 -16.15 -16.38
N ILE A 196 -10.15 -15.83 -15.25
CA ILE A 196 -10.81 -15.74 -13.94
C ILE A 196 -11.94 -14.71 -13.98
N GLU A 197 -11.74 -13.52 -14.56
CA GLU A 197 -12.82 -12.54 -14.73
C GLU A 197 -13.98 -13.08 -15.57
N LYS A 198 -13.68 -13.71 -16.72
CA LYS A 198 -14.69 -14.20 -17.65
C LYS A 198 -15.58 -15.29 -17.05
N GLU A 199 -14.99 -16.20 -16.28
CA GLU A 199 -15.71 -17.33 -15.67
C GLU A 199 -16.46 -16.96 -14.38
N ASN A 200 -16.14 -15.81 -13.79
CA ASN A 200 -16.72 -15.37 -12.51
C ASN A 200 -17.51 -14.07 -12.67
N LYS A 201 -18.18 -13.90 -13.82
CA LYS A 201 -19.12 -12.79 -14.05
C LYS A 201 -20.32 -12.93 -13.11
N GLY A 202 -20.78 -11.80 -12.57
CA GLY A 202 -21.98 -11.76 -11.71
C GLY A 202 -21.73 -12.04 -10.23
N LEU A 203 -20.47 -12.22 -9.80
CA LEU A 203 -20.15 -12.19 -8.36
C LEU A 203 -20.54 -10.83 -7.75
N GLU A 204 -21.02 -10.86 -6.50
CA GLU A 204 -21.30 -9.66 -5.71
C GLU A 204 -20.07 -8.76 -5.63
N GLU A 205 -18.89 -9.35 -5.39
CA GLU A 205 -17.61 -8.68 -5.52
C GLU A 205 -16.87 -9.12 -6.78
N THR A 206 -16.69 -8.18 -7.70
CA THR A 206 -16.04 -8.40 -9.00
C THR A 206 -14.55 -8.72 -8.87
N ILE A 207 -13.98 -9.40 -9.86
CA ILE A 207 -12.55 -9.73 -9.89
C ILE A 207 -11.65 -8.49 -9.83
N PRO A 208 -11.91 -7.40 -10.58
CA PRO A 208 -11.14 -6.17 -10.44
C PRO A 208 -11.21 -5.56 -9.03
N SER A 209 -12.37 -5.58 -8.38
CA SER A 209 -12.52 -5.10 -7.00
C SER A 209 -11.67 -5.91 -6.03
N LYS A 210 -11.72 -7.24 -6.14
CA LYS A 210 -10.89 -8.14 -5.31
C LYS A 210 -9.40 -7.88 -5.51
N LEU A 211 -8.97 -7.73 -6.77
CA LEU A 211 -7.58 -7.39 -7.09
C LEU A 211 -7.16 -6.08 -6.42
N LEU A 212 -7.97 -5.03 -6.56
CA LEU A 212 -7.67 -3.72 -5.98
C LEU A 212 -7.60 -3.78 -4.45
N LYS A 213 -8.56 -4.43 -3.78
CA LYS A 213 -8.54 -4.62 -2.32
C LYS A 213 -7.37 -5.47 -1.84
N TYR A 214 -6.95 -6.47 -2.61
CA TYR A 214 -5.76 -7.23 -2.28
C TYR A 214 -4.52 -6.33 -2.28
N LEU A 215 -4.37 -5.47 -3.30
CA LEU A 215 -3.20 -4.62 -3.49
C LEU A 215 -3.17 -3.40 -2.55
N LEU A 216 -4.30 -2.72 -2.37
CA LEU A 216 -4.44 -1.52 -1.55
C LEU A 216 -4.84 -1.81 -0.10
N GLY A 217 -5.28 -3.03 0.22
CA GLY A 217 -5.88 -3.35 1.51
C GLY A 217 -7.40 -3.17 1.52
N LYS A 218 -8.02 -3.68 2.59
CA LYS A 218 -9.48 -3.73 2.73
C LYS A 218 -10.07 -2.58 3.55
N ASN A 219 -9.24 -1.89 4.32
CA ASN A 219 -9.65 -0.84 5.23
C ASN A 219 -9.43 0.53 4.61
N ASP A 220 -10.11 1.53 5.15
CA ASP A 220 -9.88 2.92 4.75
C ASP A 220 -8.63 3.45 5.42
N PHE A 221 -7.88 4.29 4.71
CA PHE A 221 -6.64 4.84 5.23
C PHE A 221 -6.20 6.12 4.51
N TYR A 222 -5.33 6.88 5.17
CA TYR A 222 -4.54 7.94 4.58
C TYR A 222 -3.17 7.39 4.18
N LYS A 223 -2.79 7.59 2.92
CA LYS A 223 -1.42 7.36 2.47
C LYS A 223 -0.64 8.65 2.67
N VAL A 224 0.37 8.60 3.53
CA VAL A 224 1.26 9.73 3.84
C VAL A 224 2.59 9.47 3.16
N ILE A 225 3.02 10.39 2.30
CA ILE A 225 4.23 10.26 1.50
C ILE A 225 5.14 11.45 1.79
N SER A 226 6.28 11.21 2.43
CA SER A 226 7.35 12.21 2.51
C SER A 226 8.05 12.30 1.16
N LEU A 227 8.13 13.53 0.63
CA LEU A 227 8.80 13.87 -0.62
C LEU A 227 10.01 14.76 -0.27
N GLU A 228 11.15 14.13 0.04
CA GLU A 228 12.33 14.83 0.53
C GLU A 228 12.90 15.82 -0.50
N ASN A 229 12.89 15.44 -1.79
CA ASN A 229 13.43 16.27 -2.86
C ASN A 229 12.73 17.63 -2.98
N THR A 230 11.45 17.69 -2.62
CA THR A 230 10.63 18.91 -2.67
C THR A 230 10.29 19.43 -1.27
N LYS A 231 10.84 18.81 -0.22
CA LYS A 231 10.54 19.07 1.19
C LYS A 231 9.05 19.26 1.46
N SER A 232 8.26 18.32 0.95
CA SER A 232 6.80 18.35 1.09
C SER A 232 6.25 17.02 1.55
N THR A 233 5.02 17.04 2.04
CA THR A 233 4.28 15.84 2.43
C THR A 233 2.98 15.77 1.65
N MET A 234 2.77 14.65 0.96
CA MET A 234 1.53 14.36 0.27
C MET A 234 0.66 13.43 1.12
N VAL A 235 -0.61 13.78 1.29
CA VAL A 235 -1.62 12.97 1.96
C VAL A 235 -2.72 12.62 0.97
N GLN A 236 -2.94 11.33 0.73
CA GLN A 236 -4.03 10.82 -0.11
C GLN A 236 -5.03 10.01 0.72
N ALA A 237 -6.34 10.23 0.54
CA ALA A 237 -7.37 9.56 1.33
C ALA A 237 -8.03 8.41 0.55
N PHE A 238 -7.70 7.16 0.89
CA PHE A 238 -8.32 5.97 0.32
C PHE A 238 -9.59 5.60 1.11
N ASN A 239 -10.67 6.32 0.84
CA ASN A 239 -11.97 6.12 1.48
C ASN A 239 -12.77 5.01 0.78
N LEU A 240 -12.37 3.74 0.96
CA LEU A 240 -12.92 2.58 0.24
C LEU A 240 -14.28 2.12 0.79
N ASN A 241 -14.54 2.34 2.07
CA ASN A 241 -15.73 1.92 2.79
C ASN A 241 -16.58 3.10 3.27
N GLY A 242 -16.05 4.32 3.23
CA GLY A 242 -16.79 5.52 3.60
C GLY A 242 -16.64 5.88 5.08
N LEU A 243 -15.61 5.38 5.76
CA LEU A 243 -15.39 5.52 7.20
C LEU A 243 -14.44 6.67 7.56
N LEU A 244 -13.76 7.28 6.58
CA LEU A 244 -12.97 8.50 6.78
C LEU A 244 -13.86 9.75 6.74
N ASN A 245 -13.34 10.86 7.25
CA ASN A 245 -13.93 12.20 7.16
C ASN A 245 -15.32 12.30 7.83
N GLN A 246 -15.54 11.50 8.88
CA GLN A 246 -16.81 11.48 9.59
C GLN A 246 -16.96 12.72 10.47
N PRO A 247 -18.16 13.34 10.53
CA PRO A 247 -18.42 14.40 11.48
C PRO A 247 -18.35 13.86 12.91
N CYS A 248 -18.03 14.72 13.86
CA CYS A 248 -17.95 14.37 15.27
C CYS A 248 -18.65 15.44 16.11
N CYS A 249 -19.76 15.07 16.76
CA CYS A 249 -20.69 16.03 17.36
C CYS A 249 -21.09 17.11 16.32
N ASP A 250 -20.99 18.39 16.67
CA ASP A 250 -21.30 19.49 15.75
C ASP A 250 -20.13 19.85 14.81
N ARG A 251 -18.96 19.20 14.97
CA ARG A 251 -17.78 19.50 14.15
C ARG A 251 -17.81 18.69 12.86
N LYS A 252 -17.79 19.43 11.75
CA LYS A 252 -17.59 18.88 10.40
C LYS A 252 -16.11 18.90 10.02
N PRO A 253 -15.66 18.02 9.10
CA PRO A 253 -14.31 18.12 8.57
C PRO A 253 -14.06 19.45 7.87
N GLU A 254 -12.90 20.05 8.09
CA GLU A 254 -12.44 21.27 7.42
C GLU A 254 -12.04 20.93 5.98
N PHE A 255 -11.25 19.88 5.79
CA PHE A 255 -10.96 19.33 4.47
C PHE A 255 -11.97 18.26 4.12
N LYS A 256 -12.68 18.44 3.00
CA LYS A 256 -13.61 17.45 2.45
C LYS A 256 -12.85 16.49 1.53
N ILE A 257 -12.77 15.21 1.90
CA ILE A 257 -12.08 14.21 1.08
C ILE A 257 -12.95 13.61 -0.02
N GLY A 258 -14.23 13.97 -0.08
CA GLY A 258 -15.19 13.42 -1.01
C GLY A 258 -15.84 12.10 -0.56
N PRO A 259 -16.79 11.57 -1.34
CA PRO A 259 -17.51 10.35 -1.00
C PRO A 259 -16.62 9.10 -1.13
N LYS A 260 -17.16 7.96 -0.70
CA LYS A 260 -16.56 6.63 -0.92
C LYS A 260 -16.09 6.46 -2.37
N LEU A 261 -14.86 5.99 -2.53
CA LEU A 261 -14.27 5.69 -3.84
C LEU A 261 -15.00 4.52 -4.49
N LYS A 262 -15.32 4.65 -5.78
CA LYS A 262 -15.90 3.56 -6.56
C LYS A 262 -14.81 2.54 -6.90
N LEU A 263 -14.97 1.32 -6.42
CA LEU A 263 -14.09 0.20 -6.78
C LEU A 263 -14.32 -0.20 -8.26
N PRO A 264 -13.31 -0.78 -8.92
CA PRO A 264 -13.45 -1.21 -10.30
C PRO A 264 -14.40 -2.42 -10.41
N THR A 265 -15.21 -2.44 -11.45
CA THR A 265 -16.18 -3.51 -11.74
C THR A 265 -15.76 -4.38 -12.92
N LYS A 266 -14.93 -3.86 -13.82
CA LYS A 266 -14.46 -4.58 -15.02
C LYS A 266 -13.02 -4.22 -15.40
N PHE A 267 -12.30 -5.16 -15.98
CA PHE A 267 -11.09 -4.84 -16.72
C PHE A 267 -11.49 -4.18 -18.05
N GLN A 268 -10.93 -3.00 -18.33
CA GLN A 268 -11.14 -2.31 -19.61
C GLN A 268 -10.11 -2.76 -20.64
N ASN A 269 -8.84 -2.82 -20.22
CA ASN A 269 -7.75 -3.29 -21.07
C ASN A 269 -6.60 -3.81 -20.20
N ILE A 270 -5.86 -4.79 -20.71
CA ILE A 270 -4.61 -5.26 -20.10
C ILE A 270 -3.58 -5.42 -21.20
N TYR A 271 -2.50 -4.63 -21.13
CA TYR A 271 -1.51 -4.55 -22.21
C TYR A 271 -0.10 -4.32 -21.66
N PHE A 272 0.91 -4.67 -22.45
CA PHE A 272 2.30 -4.32 -22.12
C PHE A 272 2.50 -2.82 -22.19
N LYS A 273 3.21 -2.25 -21.21
CA LYS A 273 3.63 -0.86 -21.29
C LYS A 273 4.51 -0.68 -22.54
N GLU A 274 4.30 0.43 -23.25
CA GLU A 274 5.11 0.79 -24.41
C GLU A 274 6.60 0.79 -24.06
N ASP A 275 7.42 0.25 -24.98
CA ASP A 275 8.86 0.06 -24.82
C ASP A 275 9.27 -0.75 -23.56
N SER A 276 8.39 -1.61 -23.04
CA SER A 276 8.68 -2.47 -21.89
C SER A 276 8.21 -3.91 -22.10
N LYS A 277 9.15 -4.85 -21.97
CA LYS A 277 8.87 -6.29 -22.03
C LYS A 277 8.65 -6.95 -20.67
N ASN A 278 8.76 -6.19 -19.60
CA ASN A 278 8.59 -6.68 -18.22
C ASN A 278 7.49 -5.98 -17.44
N THR A 279 6.70 -5.12 -18.08
CA THR A 279 5.66 -4.34 -17.41
C THR A 279 4.33 -4.46 -18.16
N VAL A 280 3.26 -4.79 -17.44
CA VAL A 280 1.89 -4.74 -17.96
C VAL A 280 1.06 -3.72 -17.20
N HIS A 281 0.20 -3.01 -17.91
CA HIS A 281 -0.82 -2.13 -17.35
C HIS A 281 -2.16 -2.84 -17.34
N VAL A 282 -2.79 -2.90 -16.16
CA VAL A 282 -4.17 -3.35 -15.97
C VAL A 282 -5.03 -2.11 -15.78
N VAL A 283 -5.75 -1.73 -16.83
CA VAL A 283 -6.70 -0.60 -16.84
C VAL A 283 -8.08 -1.13 -16.47
N CYS A 284 -8.67 -0.54 -15.44
CA CYS A 284 -10.02 -0.84 -14.99
C CYS A 284 -10.93 0.38 -15.18
N ASP A 285 -12.23 0.14 -15.10
CA ASP A 285 -13.19 1.24 -15.00
C ASP A 285 -13.03 2.03 -13.69
N ASN A 286 -13.80 3.12 -13.57
CA ASN A 286 -13.74 4.04 -12.43
C ASN A 286 -12.37 4.72 -12.20
N GLY A 287 -11.50 4.72 -13.22
CA GLY A 287 -10.25 5.49 -13.23
C GLY A 287 -9.07 4.78 -12.58
N TRP A 288 -9.14 3.47 -12.34
CA TRP A 288 -8.04 2.71 -11.75
C TRP A 288 -7.12 2.13 -12.83
N THR A 289 -5.83 2.43 -12.76
CA THR A 289 -4.80 1.80 -13.59
C THR A 289 -3.65 1.33 -12.73
N ILE A 290 -3.33 0.05 -12.87
CA ILE A 290 -2.31 -0.63 -12.06
C ILE A 290 -1.17 -1.07 -12.98
N SER A 291 0.04 -0.66 -12.66
CA SER A 291 1.27 -1.10 -13.33
C SER A 291 1.83 -2.31 -12.60
N PHE A 292 2.09 -3.40 -13.31
CA PHE A 292 2.73 -4.62 -12.80
C PHE A 292 4.06 -4.82 -13.52
N ARG A 293 5.16 -4.48 -12.86
CA ARG A 293 6.52 -4.72 -13.39
C ARG A 293 7.12 -5.98 -12.75
N LEU A 294 7.38 -7.00 -13.56
CA LEU A 294 8.04 -8.22 -13.11
C LEU A 294 9.56 -8.04 -13.13
N HIS A 295 10.23 -8.42 -12.04
CA HIS A 295 11.69 -8.39 -11.95
C HIS A 295 12.20 -9.48 -11.02
N ASN A 296 13.48 -9.84 -11.16
CA ASN A 296 14.17 -10.60 -10.13
C ASN A 296 14.67 -9.65 -9.04
N ALA A 297 14.32 -9.93 -7.79
CA ALA A 297 14.69 -9.09 -6.65
C ALA A 297 16.11 -9.37 -6.13
N SER A 298 16.75 -10.43 -6.64
CA SER A 298 18.08 -10.90 -6.24
C SER A 298 19.04 -10.84 -7.42
N SER A 299 20.34 -10.69 -7.16
CA SER A 299 21.36 -10.92 -8.20
C SER A 299 21.48 -12.41 -8.55
N LYS A 300 21.11 -13.28 -7.62
CA LYS A 300 21.05 -14.73 -7.80
C LYS A 300 19.76 -15.13 -8.50
N LEU A 301 19.81 -16.22 -9.25
CA LEU A 301 18.62 -16.86 -9.77
C LEU A 301 17.77 -17.42 -8.62
N GLU A 302 16.48 -17.12 -8.66
CA GLU A 302 15.49 -17.64 -7.72
C GLU A 302 14.31 -18.21 -8.51
N LEU A 303 13.70 -19.28 -8.01
CA LEU A 303 12.46 -19.83 -8.57
C LEU A 303 11.23 -19.03 -8.14
N SER A 304 11.38 -17.71 -8.12
CA SER A 304 10.30 -16.76 -7.90
C SER A 304 10.72 -15.40 -8.44
N LEU A 305 9.78 -14.68 -9.02
CA LEU A 305 9.96 -13.29 -9.44
C LEU A 305 9.04 -12.38 -8.64
N LYS A 306 9.45 -11.13 -8.47
CA LYS A 306 8.72 -10.13 -7.70
C LYS A 306 8.01 -9.16 -8.64
N PHE A 307 6.75 -8.86 -8.34
CA PHE A 307 6.08 -7.72 -8.94
C PHE A 307 6.44 -6.46 -8.16
N ASP A 308 6.94 -5.44 -8.85
CA ASP A 308 6.85 -4.05 -8.41
C ASP A 308 5.54 -3.48 -8.97
N ILE A 309 4.61 -3.15 -8.07
CA ILE A 309 3.25 -2.73 -8.42
C ILE A 309 3.06 -1.27 -8.04
N GLN A 310 2.60 -0.47 -9.00
CA GLN A 310 2.31 0.94 -8.81
C GLN A 310 0.89 1.27 -9.24
N LEU A 311 0.24 2.13 -8.47
CA LEU A 311 -1.01 2.72 -8.89
C LEU A 311 -0.71 3.96 -9.74
N VAL A 312 -0.83 3.82 -11.05
CA VAL A 312 -0.49 4.86 -12.04
C VAL A 312 -1.71 5.63 -12.54
N GLY A 313 -2.91 5.09 -12.30
CA GLY A 313 -4.18 5.78 -12.48
C GLY A 313 -5.07 5.56 -11.27
N HIS A 314 -5.71 6.62 -10.79
CA HIS A 314 -6.67 6.57 -9.70
C HIS A 314 -7.87 7.46 -10.01
N PRO A 315 -9.02 7.26 -9.34
CA PRO A 315 -10.19 8.11 -9.53
C PRO A 315 -9.83 9.59 -9.32
N GLN A 316 -10.36 10.48 -10.17
CA GLN A 316 -10.18 11.93 -10.02
C GLN A 316 -10.70 12.46 -8.67
N LYS A 317 -11.65 11.76 -8.08
CA LYS A 317 -12.22 12.09 -6.75
C LYS A 317 -11.33 11.66 -5.59
N LEU A 318 -10.17 11.03 -5.84
CA LEU A 318 -9.22 10.73 -4.78
C LEU A 318 -8.68 12.05 -4.21
N PHE A 319 -8.99 12.30 -2.94
CA PHE A 319 -8.41 13.44 -2.22
C PHE A 319 -6.89 13.31 -2.18
N SER A 320 -6.20 14.39 -2.52
CA SER A 320 -4.75 14.53 -2.45
C SER A 320 -4.42 15.95 -2.03
N HIS A 321 -3.68 16.10 -0.93
CA HIS A 321 -3.18 17.39 -0.43
C HIS A 321 -1.67 17.33 -0.30
N ILE A 322 -0.97 18.38 -0.73
CA ILE A 322 0.48 18.50 -0.59
C ILE A 322 0.77 19.73 0.25
N GLU A 323 1.58 19.56 1.29
CA GLU A 323 2.01 20.64 2.16
C GLU A 323 3.55 20.71 2.18
N SER A 324 4.11 21.89 1.94
CA SER A 324 5.55 22.15 2.11
C SER A 324 5.89 22.25 3.60
N TRP A 325 7.08 21.82 4.00
CA TRP A 325 7.56 21.87 5.39
C TRP A 325 8.94 22.51 5.55
N GLU A 326 9.35 23.34 4.57
CA GLU A 326 10.58 24.15 4.68
C GLU A 326 10.66 24.97 5.96
#